data_AF-A8UZD0-F1
#
_entry.id   AF-A8UZD0-F1
#
_cell.length_a   1.000
_cell.length_b   1.000
_cell.length_c   1.000
_cell.angle_alpha   90.00
_cell.angle_beta   90.00
_cell.angle_gamma   90.00
#
_symmetry.space_group_name_H-M   'P 1'
#
loop_
_entity.id
_entity.type
_entity.pdbx_description
1 polymer ?
#
loop_
_entity_poly.entity_id
_entity_poly.type
_entity_poly.pdbx_seq_one_letter_code
_entity_poly.pdbx_strand_id
1 'polypeptide(L)' 'MAKYYLLKTEPTEYSYEDLEKEGKTVWDGVKNKFALKFVKQMKPGDLAFIYHTEKKNR' A
#
# COMPACT_ATOMS: atom_id res chain seq x y z
N MET A 1 8.44 5.68 -18.30
CA MET A 1 8.92 4.45 -17.64
C MET A 1 8.10 4.27 -16.37
N ALA A 2 7.58 3.08 -16.11
CA ALA A 2 6.75 2.81 -14.94
C ALA A 2 7.55 3.02 -13.65
N LYS A 3 6.92 3.62 -12.64
CA LYS A 3 7.51 3.75 -11.30
C LYS A 3 7.13 2.54 -10.45
N TYR A 4 7.99 2.26 -9.48
CA TYR A 4 7.78 1.20 -8.50
C TYR A 4 7.58 1.80 -7.12
N TYR A 5 6.60 1.29 -6.40
CA TYR A 5 6.24 1.71 -5.05
C TYR A 5 6.26 0.51 -4.09
N LEU A 6 6.43 0.80 -2.80
CA LEU A 6 6.32 -0.17 -1.72
C LEU A 6 5.22 0.29 -0.78
N LEU A 7 4.14 -0.46 -0.72
CA LEU A 7 2.99 -0.22 0.14
C LEU A 7 3.08 -1.14 1.35
N LYS A 8 3.01 -0.58 2.55
CA LYS A 8 3.10 -1.34 3.80
C LYS A 8 1.74 -1.45 4.46
N THR A 9 1.39 -2.64 4.90
CA THR A 9 0.14 -2.92 5.62
C THR A 9 0.40 -3.97 6.70
N GLU A 10 -0.36 -3.92 7.80
CA GLU A 10 -0.41 -5.01 8.77
C GLU A 10 -1.40 -6.07 8.22
N PRO A 11 -1.03 -7.36 8.13
CA PRO A 11 -1.94 -8.40 7.61
C PRO A 11 -3.28 -8.47 8.34
N THR A 12 -3.30 -8.09 9.61
CA THR A 12 -4.51 -8.04 10.44
C THR A 12 -5.44 -6.88 10.12
N GLU A 13 -4.93 -5.83 9.47
CA GLU A 13 -5.71 -4.67 9.03
C GLU A 13 -6.14 -4.83 7.57
N TYR A 14 -5.20 -5.18 6.70
CA TYR A 14 -5.48 -5.50 5.30
C TYR A 14 -4.37 -6.39 4.74
N SER A 15 -4.71 -7.61 4.33
CA SER A 15 -3.74 -8.57 3.80
C SER A 15 -3.61 -8.51 2.28
N TYR A 16 -2.60 -9.19 1.74
CA TYR A 16 -2.47 -9.33 0.28
C TYR A 16 -3.54 -10.28 -0.27
N GLU A 17 -3.94 -11.28 0.50
CA GLU A 17 -4.99 -12.22 0.12
C GLU A 17 -6.35 -11.53 -0.02
N ASP A 18 -6.61 -10.51 0.81
CA ASP A 18 -7.82 -9.68 0.69
C ASP A 18 -7.81 -8.91 -0.63
N LEU A 19 -6.66 -8.31 -1.00
CA LEU A 19 -6.49 -7.64 -2.28
C LEU A 19 -6.66 -8.59 -3.47
N GLU A 20 -6.13 -9.80 -3.40
CA GLU A 20 -6.32 -10.81 -4.46
C GLU A 20 -7.79 -11.18 -4.63
N LYS A 21 -8.55 -11.35 -3.53
CA LYS A 21 -9.98 -11.66 -3.57
C LYS A 21 -10.82 -10.51 -4.11
N GLU A 22 -10.49 -9.28 -3.74
CA GLU A 22 -11.22 -8.07 -4.15
C GLU A 22 -10.84 -7.61 -5.58
N GLY A 23 -9.63 -7.95 -6.03
CA GLY A 23 -9.07 -7.56 -7.32
C GLY A 23 -8.67 -6.09 -7.44
N LYS A 24 -9.22 -5.21 -6.59
CA LYS A 24 -8.84 -3.80 -6.46
C LYS A 24 -9.27 -3.26 -5.09
N THR A 25 -8.54 -2.28 -4.59
CA THR A 25 -8.89 -1.60 -3.34
C THR A 25 -8.53 -0.11 -3.38
N VAL A 26 -9.01 0.63 -2.39
CA VAL A 26 -8.61 2.01 -2.15
C VAL A 26 -7.50 2.00 -1.11
N TRP A 27 -6.31 2.50 -1.46
CA TRP A 27 -5.20 2.60 -0.51
C TRP A 27 -5.35 3.84 0.39
N ASP A 28 -6.29 3.76 1.33
CA ASP A 28 -6.57 4.81 2.31
C ASP A 28 -5.72 4.67 3.60
N GLY A 29 -6.09 5.34 4.69
CA GLY A 29 -5.42 5.20 5.98
C GLY A 29 -4.02 5.82 6.10
N VAL A 30 -3.45 6.37 5.02
CA VAL A 30 -2.09 6.96 5.01
C VAL A 30 -2.02 8.26 5.81
N LYS A 31 -1.63 8.15 7.09
CA LYS A 31 -1.48 9.30 8.01
C LYS A 31 -0.16 10.07 7.84
N ASN A 32 0.87 9.46 7.24
CA ASN A 32 2.15 10.12 7.02
C ASN A 32 2.06 11.07 5.81
N LYS A 33 2.22 12.38 6.05
CA LYS A 33 2.16 13.43 5.01
C LYS A 33 3.14 13.20 3.86
N PHE A 34 4.33 12.69 4.15
CA PHE A 34 5.33 12.38 3.13
C PHE A 34 4.89 11.19 2.26
N ALA A 35 4.40 10.11 2.88
CA ALA A 35 3.86 8.96 2.16
C ALA A 35 2.66 9.34 1.28
N LEU A 36 1.77 10.20 1.78
CA LEU A 36 0.62 10.70 1.02
C LEU A 36 1.04 11.44 -0.27
N LYS A 37 2.18 12.13 -0.25
CA LYS A 37 2.73 12.77 -1.45
C LYS A 37 3.12 11.75 -2.53
N PHE A 38 3.54 10.54 -2.16
CA PHE A 38 3.85 9.47 -3.11
C PHE A 38 2.59 8.83 -3.67
N VAL A 39 1.60 8.54 -2.80
CA VAL A 39 0.30 8.00 -3.23
C VAL A 39 -0.36 8.92 -4.25
N LYS A 40 -0.36 10.24 -4.00
CA LYS A 40 -0.88 11.26 -4.94
C LYS A 40 -0.15 11.31 -6.28
N GLN A 41 1.08 10.80 -6.37
CA GLN A 41 1.86 10.79 -7.60
C GLN A 41 1.73 9.50 -8.40
N MET A 42 1.14 8.45 -7.84
CA MET A 42 0.93 7.17 -8.52
C MET A 42 -0.01 7.36 -9.71
N LYS A 43 0.30 6.72 -10.83
CA LYS A 43 -0.50 6.75 -12.05
C LYS A 43 -0.88 5.34 -12.49
N PRO A 44 -1.97 5.18 -13.28
CA PRO A 44 -2.25 3.91 -13.94
C PRO A 44 -1.03 3.42 -14.72
N GLY A 45 -0.67 2.15 -14.50
CA GLY A 45 0.53 1.53 -15.09
C GLY A 45 1.79 1.58 -14.22
N ASP A 46 1.78 2.33 -13.11
CA ASP A 46 2.81 2.16 -12.06
C ASP A 46 2.56 0.85 -11.30
N LEU A 47 3.64 0.25 -10.78
CA LEU A 47 3.60 -1.02 -10.06
C LEU A 47 3.88 -0.79 -8.57
N ALA A 48 3.28 -1.61 -7.73
CA ALA A 48 3.45 -1.57 -6.29
C ALA A 48 3.66 -2.97 -5.71
N PHE A 49 4.60 -3.07 -4.78
CA PHE A 49 4.76 -4.25 -3.93
C PHE A 49 3.97 -4.04 -2.63
N ILE A 50 3.19 -5.03 -2.22
CA ILE A 50 2.54 -5.06 -0.91
C ILE A 50 3.50 -5.75 0.06
N TYR A 51 3.87 -5.06 1.14
CA TYR A 51 4.77 -5.57 2.17
C TYR A 51 4.06 -5.64 3.52
N HIS A 52 3.94 -6.85 4.04
CA HIS A 52 3.41 -7.10 5.36
C HIS A 52 4.42 -6.69 6.42
N THR A 53 4.02 -5.74 7.28
CA THR A 53 4.81 -5.32 8.42
C THR A 53 4.15 -5.78 9.70
N GLU A 54 4.96 -6.18 10.68
CA GLU A 54 4.46 -6.43 12.03
C GLU A 54 4.43 -5.11 12.81
N LYS A 55 3.39 -4.93 13.64
CA LYS A 55 3.36 -3.84 14.60
C LYS A 55 4.36 -4.14 15.71
N LYS A 56 5.54 -3.52 15.66
CA LYS A 56 6.44 -3.51 16.82
C LYS A 56 5.80 -2.65 17.90
N ASN A 57 5.09 -3.29 18.84
CA ASN A 57 4.80 -2.69 20.12
C ASN A 57 6.15 -2.40 20.80
N ARG A 58 6.47 -1.12 20.98
CA ARG A 58 7.60 -0.64 21.75
C ARG A 58 7.09 -0.12 23.08
#